data_AF-A0A4R0J445-F1
#
_entry.id   AF-A0A4R0J445-F1
#
_cell.length_a   1.000
_cell.length_b   1.000
_cell.length_c   1.000
_cell.angle_alpha   90.00
_cell.angle_beta   90.00
_cell.angle_gamma   90.00
#
_symmetry.space_group_name_H-M   'P 1'
#
loop_
_entity.id
_entity.type
_entity.pdbx_description
1 polymer ?
#
loop_
_entity_poly.entity_id
_entity_poly.type
_entity_poly.pdbx_seq_one_letter_code
_entity_poly.pdbx_strand_id
1 'polypeptide(L)'
;MAAREVGVHERTGRDWRRGIRKVGNTRVHPDGTVVDYTAGTRYSTGVTTTSGDGGISGGAGTGGAAERYLSLDDRLVIADGLINRQTLTAIAAGIGRNKSTVSREVRAHSVDGIYLPHQADRTAAAARARPKPSKLVTNPALRGQVEQGLEEKLSPEQICNRLVKDFPDDESMRVSHETIYQALYFQSRGGLKREVQTALRTGRTRRKPQRRPDQRQTRFVDDMIMISERPAEADDRAVPGHWEGDLIMGAGNQSAIGTLVERATRYTMLVHLPGGHDAELVRDGLIATMTTLPEHLRGSLTWDQGSEMARHKQFTMATDIAVYFCDPHSPWQRGSNENTNGLLRQYFPKGTDLSVHGPEDLEHVAQELNGRPRKTLGWDTPAERLRDLLTT
;
A
#
# COMPACT_ATOMS: atom_id res chain seq x y z
N MET A 1 38.08 -34.13 -32.13
CA MET A 1 39.52 -33.96 -31.81
C MET A 1 39.69 -33.00 -30.62
N ALA A 2 39.48 -31.68 -30.75
CA ALA A 2 39.74 -30.72 -29.64
C ALA A 2 38.95 -30.91 -28.33
N ALA A 3 37.67 -31.36 -28.36
CA ALA A 3 36.84 -31.45 -27.15
C ALA A 3 37.34 -32.50 -26.12
N ARG A 4 38.04 -33.54 -26.59
CA ARG A 4 38.55 -34.63 -25.74
C ARG A 4 39.82 -34.23 -24.98
N GLU A 5 40.59 -33.26 -25.48
CA GLU A 5 41.79 -32.73 -24.82
C GLU A 5 41.49 -31.79 -23.65
N VAL A 6 40.36 -31.07 -23.69
CA VAL A 6 39.93 -30.15 -22.62
C VAL A 6 38.89 -30.76 -21.65
N GLY A 7 38.66 -32.07 -21.71
CA GLY A 7 37.73 -32.77 -20.82
C GLY A 7 36.26 -32.38 -20.99
N VAL A 8 35.88 -31.81 -22.14
CA VAL A 8 34.51 -31.36 -22.42
C VAL A 8 33.78 -32.38 -23.28
N HIS A 9 32.58 -32.79 -22.85
CA HIS A 9 31.74 -33.72 -23.60
C HIS A 9 31.47 -33.20 -25.03
N GLU A 10 31.61 -34.05 -26.05
CA GLU A 10 31.60 -33.63 -27.47
C GLU A 10 30.33 -32.87 -27.87
N ARG A 11 29.19 -33.28 -27.29
CA ARG A 11 27.90 -32.59 -27.46
C ARG A 11 27.92 -31.14 -26.95
N THR A 12 28.58 -30.87 -25.83
CA THR A 12 28.74 -29.52 -25.28
C THR A 12 29.63 -28.66 -26.18
N GLY A 13 30.70 -29.24 -26.73
CA GLY A 13 31.54 -28.56 -27.72
C GLY A 13 30.78 -28.20 -29.00
N ARG A 14 29.84 -29.04 -29.45
CA ARG A 14 28.95 -28.73 -30.58
C ARG A 14 27.92 -27.64 -30.23
N ASP A 15 27.37 -27.67 -29.03
CA ASP A 15 26.43 -26.65 -28.56
C ASP A 15 27.10 -25.27 -28.54
N TRP A 16 28.34 -25.17 -28.02
CA TRP A 16 29.11 -23.91 -28.03
C TRP A 16 29.40 -23.39 -29.44
N ARG A 17 29.80 -24.26 -30.39
CA ARG A 17 30.01 -23.84 -31.79
C ARG A 17 28.77 -23.27 -32.45
N ARG A 18 27.58 -23.72 -32.02
CA ARG A 18 26.29 -23.27 -32.55
C ARG A 18 25.70 -22.12 -31.73
N GLY A 19 26.46 -21.55 -30.79
CA GLY A 19 26.01 -20.46 -29.91
C GLY A 19 24.92 -20.89 -28.91
N ILE A 20 24.72 -22.19 -28.71
CA ILE A 20 23.69 -22.73 -27.82
C ILE A 20 24.25 -22.73 -26.39
N ARG A 21 23.56 -22.05 -25.48
CA ARG A 21 23.90 -22.00 -24.05
C ARG A 21 23.07 -23.01 -23.27
N LYS A 22 23.70 -23.81 -22.41
CA LYS A 22 23.01 -24.74 -21.51
C LYS A 22 23.04 -24.19 -20.08
N VAL A 23 21.88 -24.03 -19.46
CA VAL A 23 21.73 -23.65 -18.05
C VAL A 23 20.83 -24.69 -17.38
N GLY A 24 21.36 -25.45 -16.43
CA GLY A 24 20.62 -26.56 -15.82
C GLY A 24 20.17 -27.59 -16.87
N ASN A 25 18.86 -27.85 -16.93
CA ASN A 25 18.24 -28.77 -17.89
C ASN A 25 17.63 -28.06 -19.11
N THR A 26 18.06 -26.82 -19.37
CA THR A 26 17.49 -25.95 -20.40
C THR A 26 18.56 -25.59 -21.43
N ARG A 27 18.19 -25.60 -22.71
CA ARG A 27 19.03 -25.11 -23.82
C ARG A 27 18.43 -23.84 -24.41
N VAL A 28 19.26 -22.82 -24.55
CA VAL A 28 18.92 -21.53 -25.16
C VAL A 28 19.67 -21.44 -26.49
N HIS A 29 18.92 -21.33 -27.58
CA HIS A 29 19.43 -21.19 -28.93
C HIS A 29 19.69 -19.71 -29.26
N PRO A 30 20.59 -19.39 -30.22
CA PRO A 30 20.88 -18.02 -30.63
C PRO A 30 19.67 -17.23 -31.14
N ASP A 31 18.67 -17.94 -31.68
CA ASP A 31 17.42 -17.37 -32.18
C ASP A 31 16.40 -17.04 -31.06
N GLY A 32 16.79 -17.20 -29.79
CA GLY A 32 15.94 -16.95 -28.63
C GLY A 32 15.02 -18.12 -28.26
N THR A 33 15.10 -19.24 -28.98
CA THR A 33 14.33 -20.46 -28.65
C THR A 33 14.90 -21.12 -27.41
N VAL A 34 14.05 -21.37 -26.42
CA VAL A 34 14.38 -22.07 -25.19
C VAL A 34 13.71 -23.45 -25.20
N VAL A 35 14.48 -24.50 -24.95
CA VAL A 35 14.01 -25.88 -24.81
C VAL A 35 14.26 -26.33 -23.37
N ASP A 36 13.20 -26.55 -22.61
CA ASP A 36 13.24 -27.10 -21.26
C ASP A 36 12.90 -28.60 -21.30
N TYR A 37 13.88 -29.45 -20.97
CA TYR A 37 13.70 -30.89 -21.01
C TYR A 37 13.02 -31.48 -19.76
N THR A 38 12.92 -30.70 -18.66
CA THR A 38 12.22 -31.11 -17.44
C THR A 38 10.71 -30.90 -17.59
N ALA A 39 10.32 -29.79 -18.21
CA ALA A 39 8.91 -29.42 -18.43
C ALA A 39 8.38 -29.80 -19.84
N GLY A 40 9.23 -30.40 -20.70
CA GLY A 40 8.86 -30.83 -22.05
C GLY A 40 8.43 -29.70 -23.00
N THR A 41 8.76 -28.45 -22.66
CA THR A 41 8.19 -27.25 -23.29
C THR A 41 9.24 -26.50 -24.11
N ARG A 42 8.82 -26.00 -25.27
CA ARG A 42 9.62 -25.15 -26.16
C ARG A 42 8.93 -23.80 -26.30
N TYR A 43 9.62 -22.73 -25.93
CA TYR A 43 9.09 -21.37 -25.99
C TYR A 43 10.17 -20.39 -26.46
N SER A 44 9.78 -19.35 -27.20
CA SER A 44 10.67 -18.23 -27.53
C SER A 44 10.44 -17.13 -26.51
N THR A 45 11.51 -16.74 -25.81
CA THR A 45 11.47 -15.55 -24.95
C THR A 45 12.08 -14.41 -25.74
N GLY A 46 11.42 -13.26 -25.83
CA GLY A 46 12.07 -12.04 -26.28
C GLY A 46 13.19 -11.68 -25.31
N VAL A 47 14.42 -12.11 -25.61
CA VAL A 47 15.58 -11.79 -24.79
C VAL A 47 15.96 -10.34 -25.14
N THR A 48 15.75 -9.42 -24.21
CA THR A 48 16.47 -8.15 -24.24
C THR A 48 17.93 -8.46 -23.96
N THR A 49 18.71 -8.69 -25.01
CA THR A 49 20.15 -8.80 -24.91
C THR A 49 20.70 -7.45 -24.46
N THR A 50 21.27 -7.39 -23.25
CA THR A 50 22.30 -6.42 -22.93
C THR A 50 23.47 -6.69 -23.88
N SER A 51 23.58 -5.85 -24.90
CA SER A 51 24.63 -5.91 -25.92
C SER A 51 26.01 -5.69 -25.28
N GLY A 52 26.88 -6.68 -25.42
CA GLY A 52 28.33 -6.50 -25.42
C GLY A 52 28.82 -6.62 -26.87
N ASP A 53 29.54 -5.60 -27.33
CA ASP A 53 30.25 -5.41 -28.61
C ASP A 53 29.45 -5.58 -29.91
N GLY A 54 29.48 -4.67 -30.89
CA GLY A 54 30.23 -3.43 -31.06
C GLY A 54 29.88 -2.82 -32.44
N GLY A 55 30.40 -1.63 -32.75
CA GLY A 55 30.42 -1.11 -34.12
C GLY A 55 29.62 0.18 -34.37
N ILE A 56 30.40 1.23 -34.61
CA ILE A 56 30.11 2.55 -35.19
C ILE A 56 28.83 2.62 -36.05
N SER A 57 27.80 3.34 -35.57
CA SER A 57 26.97 4.26 -36.37
C SER A 57 26.17 5.16 -35.42
N GLY A 58 26.11 6.46 -35.74
CA GLY A 58 25.67 7.51 -34.82
C GLY A 58 24.16 7.57 -34.58
N GLY A 59 23.79 8.27 -33.50
CA GLY A 59 22.45 8.83 -33.32
C GLY A 59 21.77 8.53 -31.99
N ALA A 60 21.81 9.54 -31.10
CA ALA A 60 20.79 9.91 -30.12
C ALA A 60 20.46 8.99 -28.92
N GLY A 61 20.82 9.45 -27.72
CA GLY A 61 19.81 9.61 -26.65
C GLY A 61 19.89 8.74 -25.39
N THR A 62 21.00 8.76 -24.63
CA THR A 62 21.00 8.43 -23.18
C THR A 62 21.90 9.40 -22.39
N GLY A 63 21.69 10.70 -22.58
CA GLY A 63 22.47 11.76 -21.94
C GLY A 63 22.06 12.00 -20.49
N GLY A 64 22.99 11.79 -19.55
CA GLY A 64 22.86 12.33 -18.20
C GLY A 64 23.90 11.79 -17.21
N ALA A 65 24.07 10.48 -17.13
CA ALA A 65 24.97 9.86 -16.13
C ALA A 65 26.35 9.46 -16.69
N ALA A 66 26.40 9.01 -17.95
CA ALA A 66 27.64 8.56 -18.60
C ALA A 66 28.62 9.70 -18.89
N GLU A 67 28.14 10.93 -19.08
CA GLU A 67 29.01 12.08 -19.37
C GLU A 67 29.76 12.62 -18.14
N ARG A 68 29.30 12.36 -16.90
CA ARG A 68 29.93 12.94 -15.70
C ARG A 68 31.03 12.06 -15.08
N TYR A 69 30.93 10.74 -15.19
CA TYR A 69 31.83 9.80 -14.52
C TYR A 69 32.49 8.86 -15.52
N LEU A 70 33.74 8.44 -15.25
CA LEU A 70 34.41 7.40 -16.05
C LEU A 70 33.63 6.09 -15.95
N SER A 71 33.35 5.46 -17.10
CA SER A 71 32.80 4.11 -17.18
C SER A 71 33.87 3.05 -16.91
N LEU A 72 33.48 1.78 -16.81
CA LEU A 72 34.46 0.69 -16.75
C LEU A 72 35.29 0.64 -18.05
N ASP A 73 34.67 0.87 -19.20
CA ASP A 73 35.37 0.90 -20.50
C ASP A 73 36.37 2.05 -20.57
N ASP A 74 36.02 3.24 -20.07
CA ASP A 74 36.94 4.37 -19.95
C ASP A 74 38.17 3.97 -19.11
N ARG A 75 37.96 3.22 -18.02
CA ARG A 75 39.05 2.74 -17.13
C ARG A 75 39.90 1.66 -17.79
N LEU A 76 39.31 0.75 -18.56
CA LEU A 76 40.06 -0.26 -19.33
C LEU A 76 40.93 0.41 -20.40
N VAL A 77 40.40 1.40 -21.12
CA VAL A 77 41.18 2.18 -22.10
C VAL A 77 42.32 2.97 -21.43
N ILE A 78 42.11 3.48 -20.21
CA ILE A 78 43.19 4.10 -19.43
C ILE A 78 44.28 3.07 -19.10
N ALA A 79 43.91 1.87 -18.66
CA ALA A 79 44.87 0.81 -18.33
C ALA A 79 45.69 0.39 -19.57
N ASP A 80 45.02 0.12 -20.69
CA ASP A 80 45.67 -0.26 -21.95
C ASP A 80 46.57 0.86 -22.48
N GLY A 81 46.13 2.11 -22.41
CA GLY A 81 46.92 3.26 -22.81
C GLY A 81 48.21 3.41 -22.00
N LEU A 82 48.14 3.16 -20.68
CA LEU A 82 49.32 3.18 -19.81
C LEU A 82 50.30 2.05 -20.12
N ILE A 83 49.80 0.82 -20.38
CA ILE A 83 50.63 -0.32 -20.79
C ILE A 83 51.36 -0.02 -22.10
N ASN A 84 50.67 0.63 -23.05
CA ASN A 84 51.22 1.06 -24.33
C ASN A 84 52.04 2.36 -24.25
N ARG A 85 52.35 2.86 -23.04
CA ARG A 85 53.14 4.07 -22.78
C ARG A 85 52.59 5.33 -23.47
N GLN A 86 51.28 5.39 -23.69
CA GLN A 86 50.63 6.58 -24.22
C GLN A 86 50.64 7.71 -23.19
N THR A 87 50.68 8.96 -23.67
CA THR A 87 50.59 10.11 -22.77
C THR A 87 49.17 10.23 -22.21
N LEU A 88 49.05 10.72 -20.96
CA LEU A 88 47.72 10.96 -20.35
C LEU A 88 46.83 11.89 -21.18
N THR A 89 47.43 12.80 -21.97
CA THR A 89 46.71 13.67 -22.90
C THR A 89 46.10 12.88 -24.06
N ALA A 90 46.86 11.95 -24.64
CA ALA A 90 46.38 11.09 -25.73
C ALA A 90 45.29 10.13 -25.26
N ILE A 91 45.48 9.50 -24.09
CA ILE A 91 44.47 8.64 -23.45
C ILE A 91 43.18 9.44 -23.22
N ALA A 92 43.28 10.62 -22.60
CA ALA A 92 42.13 11.47 -22.32
C ALA A 92 41.39 11.90 -23.60
N ALA A 93 42.11 12.24 -24.66
CA ALA A 93 41.51 12.53 -25.97
C ALA A 93 40.78 11.32 -26.57
N GLY A 94 41.36 10.12 -26.44
CA GLY A 94 40.77 8.87 -26.96
C GLY A 94 39.45 8.47 -26.29
N ILE A 95 39.28 8.80 -25.00
CA ILE A 95 38.02 8.55 -24.27
C ILE A 95 37.11 9.79 -24.17
N GLY A 96 37.45 10.89 -24.83
CA GLY A 96 36.66 12.13 -24.80
C GLY A 96 36.58 12.80 -23.41
N ARG A 97 37.63 12.69 -22.58
CA ARG A 97 37.70 13.24 -21.22
C ARG A 97 38.79 14.30 -21.07
N ASN A 98 38.71 15.08 -19.99
CA ASN A 98 39.77 16.02 -19.65
C ASN A 98 40.99 15.28 -19.08
N LYS A 99 42.21 15.67 -19.48
CA LYS A 99 43.49 15.13 -18.94
C LYS A 99 43.52 15.10 -17.42
N SER A 100 42.98 16.12 -16.77
CA SER A 100 42.94 16.20 -15.30
C SER A 100 42.06 15.12 -14.67
N THR A 101 41.02 14.65 -15.35
CA THR A 101 40.18 13.53 -14.91
C THR A 101 40.98 12.23 -14.92
N VAL A 102 41.64 11.92 -16.05
CA VAL A 102 42.48 10.72 -16.20
C VAL A 102 43.67 10.77 -15.22
N SER A 103 44.30 11.92 -15.05
CA SER A 103 45.42 12.06 -14.12
C SER A 103 45.03 11.84 -12.67
N ARG A 104 43.86 12.35 -12.23
CA ARG A 104 43.35 12.12 -10.87
C ARG A 104 42.95 10.67 -10.65
N GLU A 105 42.27 10.07 -11.63
CA GLU A 105 41.86 8.65 -11.62
C GLU A 105 43.08 7.73 -11.46
N VAL A 106 44.10 7.88 -12.30
CA VAL A 106 45.32 7.06 -12.26
C VAL A 106 46.03 7.25 -10.92
N ARG A 107 46.20 8.50 -10.47
CA ARG A 107 46.85 8.78 -9.18
C ARG A 107 46.12 8.14 -8.00
N ALA A 108 44.79 8.16 -8.00
CA ALA A 108 43.99 7.66 -6.89
C ALA A 108 43.89 6.13 -6.85
N HIS A 109 44.10 5.45 -7.98
CA HIS A 109 43.82 4.02 -8.12
C HIS A 109 44.99 3.21 -8.69
N SER A 110 46.21 3.75 -8.57
CA SER A 110 47.45 3.00 -8.80
C SER A 110 48.00 2.44 -7.50
N VAL A 111 48.40 1.16 -7.54
CA VAL A 111 49.10 0.47 -6.46
C VAL A 111 50.44 0.00 -7.01
N ASP A 112 51.54 0.36 -6.35
CA ASP A 112 52.92 0.04 -6.78
C ASP A 112 53.22 0.39 -8.25
N GLY A 113 52.66 1.52 -8.72
CA GLY A 113 52.83 1.99 -10.09
C GLY A 113 51.94 1.32 -11.14
N ILE A 114 51.09 0.36 -10.75
CA ILE A 114 50.15 -0.33 -11.64
C ILE A 114 48.74 0.22 -11.42
N TYR A 115 48.10 0.70 -12.50
CA TYR A 115 46.71 1.14 -12.46
C TYR A 115 45.76 -0.06 -12.54
N LEU A 116 44.79 -0.15 -11.61
CA LEU A 116 43.88 -1.29 -11.48
C LEU A 116 42.43 -0.91 -11.83
N PRO A 117 41.98 -1.11 -13.09
CA PRO A 117 40.71 -0.56 -13.59
C PRO A 117 39.48 -1.13 -12.88
N HIS A 118 39.43 -2.44 -12.62
CA HIS A 118 38.30 -3.07 -11.92
C HIS A 118 38.22 -2.68 -10.44
N GLN A 119 39.36 -2.42 -9.79
CA GLN A 119 39.36 -1.94 -8.42
C GLN A 119 38.87 -0.50 -8.36
N ALA A 120 39.36 0.36 -9.26
CA ALA A 120 38.91 1.73 -9.40
C ALA A 120 37.39 1.82 -9.63
N ASP A 121 36.85 0.96 -10.49
CA ASP A 121 35.41 0.91 -10.76
C ASP A 121 34.59 0.47 -9.54
N ARG A 122 35.03 -0.57 -8.82
CA ARG A 122 34.41 -1.00 -7.56
C ARG A 122 34.45 0.09 -6.49
N THR A 123 35.58 0.78 -6.34
CA THR A 123 35.71 1.89 -5.39
C THR A 123 34.79 3.05 -5.76
N ALA A 124 34.70 3.40 -7.05
CA ALA A 124 33.77 4.42 -7.54
C ALA A 124 32.30 4.01 -7.36
N ALA A 125 31.96 2.74 -7.56
CA ALA A 125 30.63 2.20 -7.28
C ALA A 125 30.28 2.26 -5.79
N ALA A 126 31.21 1.87 -4.91
CA ALA A 126 31.03 1.95 -3.46
C ALA A 126 30.86 3.40 -2.98
N ALA A 127 31.68 4.33 -3.48
CA ALA A 127 31.60 5.74 -3.14
C ALA A 127 30.30 6.42 -3.63
N ARG A 128 29.72 5.93 -4.74
CA ARG A 128 28.41 6.37 -5.24
C ARG A 128 27.26 6.04 -4.30
N ALA A 129 27.38 4.98 -3.49
CA ALA A 129 26.28 4.50 -2.66
C ALA A 129 25.80 5.47 -1.58
N ARG A 130 26.62 6.48 -1.20
CA ARG A 130 26.35 7.54 -0.18
C ARG A 130 25.22 7.18 0.80
N PRO A 131 25.38 6.13 1.62
CA PRO A 131 24.30 5.65 2.46
C PRO A 131 24.00 6.69 3.53
N LYS A 132 22.81 7.29 3.48
CA LYS A 132 22.32 8.14 4.57
C LYS A 132 21.61 7.25 5.60
N PRO A 133 21.90 7.39 6.90
CA PRO A 133 21.13 6.70 7.92
C PRO A 133 19.66 7.12 7.82
N SER A 134 18.75 6.15 7.96
CA SER A 134 17.30 6.41 7.96
C SER A 134 16.92 7.32 9.13
N LYS A 135 16.00 8.28 8.89
CA LYS A 135 15.52 9.20 9.93
C LYS A 135 14.92 8.46 11.13
N LEU A 136 14.23 7.33 10.89
CA LEU A 136 13.65 6.48 11.95
C LEU A 136 14.72 5.71 12.74
N VAL A 137 15.92 5.55 12.20
CA VAL A 137 17.05 4.97 12.96
C VAL A 137 17.74 6.04 13.80
N THR A 138 17.81 7.27 13.28
CA THR A 138 18.51 8.38 13.97
C THR A 138 17.64 9.07 15.02
N ASN A 139 16.31 9.01 14.93
CA ASN A 139 15.38 9.59 15.89
C ASN A 139 14.52 8.49 16.56
N PRO A 140 14.91 7.99 17.74
CA PRO A 140 14.16 6.96 18.48
C PRO A 140 12.77 7.41 18.93
N ALA A 141 12.58 8.70 19.26
CA ALA A 141 11.29 9.21 19.69
C ALA A 141 10.27 9.18 18.53
N LEU A 142 10.66 9.67 17.36
CA LEU A 142 9.87 9.57 16.13
C LEU A 142 9.58 8.10 15.78
N ARG A 143 10.58 7.22 15.91
CA ARG A 143 10.40 5.79 15.68
C ARG A 143 9.34 5.19 16.60
N GLY A 144 9.38 5.50 17.89
CA GLY A 144 8.40 5.02 18.86
C GLY A 144 6.98 5.45 18.51
N GLN A 145 6.78 6.71 18.11
CA GLN A 145 5.46 7.18 17.67
C GLN A 145 4.97 6.50 16.39
N VAL A 146 5.86 6.23 15.44
CA VAL A 146 5.52 5.47 14.23
C VAL A 146 5.19 4.01 14.57
N GLU A 147 5.95 3.36 15.44
CA GLU A 147 5.68 1.99 15.91
C GLU A 147 4.32 1.90 16.61
N GLN A 148 4.06 2.80 17.58
CA GLN A 148 2.78 2.89 18.28
C GLN A 148 1.60 3.10 17.32
N GLY A 149 1.68 4.08 16.41
CA GLY A 149 0.60 4.32 15.45
C GLY A 149 0.34 3.12 14.53
N LEU A 150 1.38 2.36 14.18
CA LEU A 150 1.20 1.13 13.39
C LEU A 150 0.57 0.01 14.23
N GLU A 151 0.93 -0.14 15.50
CA GLU A 151 0.28 -1.08 16.44
C GLU A 151 -1.22 -0.77 16.60
N GLU A 152 -1.58 0.51 16.65
CA GLU A 152 -2.96 1.03 16.63
C GLU A 152 -3.63 0.94 15.23
N LYS A 153 -2.99 0.24 14.28
CA LYS A 153 -3.48 -0.02 12.91
C LYS A 153 -3.71 1.26 12.08
N LEU A 154 -3.04 2.36 12.42
CA LEU A 154 -3.03 3.57 11.59
C LEU A 154 -2.26 3.33 10.28
N SER A 155 -2.67 3.98 9.20
CA SER A 155 -1.89 3.93 7.96
C SER A 155 -0.66 4.83 8.07
N PRO A 156 0.42 4.53 7.33
CA PRO A 156 1.55 5.44 7.21
C PRO A 156 1.18 6.90 6.87
N GLU A 157 0.18 7.11 6.01
CA GLU A 157 -0.33 8.47 5.69
C GLU A 157 -1.00 9.13 6.91
N GLN A 158 -1.80 8.37 7.68
CA GLN A 158 -2.42 8.89 8.90
C GLN A 158 -1.38 9.26 9.94
N ILE A 159 -0.40 8.40 10.19
CA ILE A 159 0.70 8.65 11.14
C ILE A 159 1.47 9.90 10.74
N CYS A 160 1.89 9.99 9.47
CA CYS A 160 2.59 11.15 8.92
C CYS A 160 1.86 12.48 9.23
N ASN A 161 0.55 12.54 8.96
CA ASN A 161 -0.21 13.77 9.15
C ASN A 161 -0.57 14.02 10.61
N ARG A 162 -0.80 12.96 11.39
CA ARG A 162 -1.12 13.08 12.81
C ARG A 162 0.06 13.60 13.62
N LEU A 163 1.28 13.16 13.31
CA LEU A 163 2.51 13.68 13.90
C LEU A 163 2.70 15.19 13.72
N VAL A 164 2.18 15.77 12.63
CA VAL A 164 2.21 17.23 12.42
C VAL A 164 1.31 17.95 13.43
N LYS A 165 0.15 17.36 13.76
CA LYS A 165 -0.82 17.92 14.69
C LYS A 165 -0.41 17.75 16.15
N ASP A 166 0.09 16.56 16.50
CA ASP A 166 0.48 16.27 17.88
C ASP A 166 1.77 16.98 18.29
N PHE A 167 2.64 17.28 17.32
CA PHE A 167 3.93 17.94 17.55
C PHE A 167 4.11 19.15 16.60
N PRO A 168 3.29 20.22 16.72
CA PRO A 168 3.30 21.33 15.76
C PRO A 168 4.64 22.07 15.71
N ASP A 169 5.32 22.20 16.85
CA ASP A 169 6.56 22.98 17.00
C ASP A 169 7.85 22.14 16.86
N ASP A 170 7.73 20.81 16.69
CA ASP A 170 8.89 19.91 16.57
C ASP A 170 9.01 19.34 15.14
N GLU A 171 9.88 19.97 14.33
CA GLU A 171 10.19 19.51 12.97
C GLU A 171 10.88 18.13 12.93
N SER A 172 11.53 17.72 14.03
CA SER A 172 12.19 16.42 14.10
C SER A 172 11.18 15.28 14.00
N MET A 173 9.92 15.52 14.37
CA MET A 173 8.80 14.56 14.33
C MET A 173 8.15 14.43 12.94
N ARG A 174 8.62 15.16 11.93
CA ARG A 174 8.08 15.07 10.56
C ARG A 174 8.64 13.85 9.83
N VAL A 175 7.79 13.02 9.26
CA VAL A 175 8.22 11.88 8.43
C VAL A 175 7.26 11.67 7.27
N SER A 176 7.79 11.42 6.07
CA SER A 176 6.96 11.05 4.93
C SER A 176 6.43 9.63 5.11
N HIS A 177 5.19 9.38 4.70
CA HIS A 177 4.61 8.03 4.67
C HIS A 177 5.44 7.05 3.82
N GLU A 178 6.13 7.52 2.78
CA GLU A 178 7.07 6.68 2.00
C GLU A 178 8.26 6.25 2.85
N THR A 179 8.76 7.09 3.76
CA THR A 179 9.84 6.71 4.67
C THR A 179 9.40 5.61 5.64
N ILE A 180 8.14 5.66 6.10
CA ILE A 180 7.54 4.61 6.92
C ILE A 180 7.41 3.31 6.10
N TYR A 181 6.93 3.38 4.85
CA TYR A 181 6.87 2.21 3.96
C TYR A 181 8.24 1.59 3.70
N GLN A 182 9.26 2.41 3.39
CA GLN A 182 10.63 1.94 3.19
C GLN A 182 11.17 1.25 4.46
N ALA A 183 10.86 1.76 5.65
CA ALA A 183 11.25 1.14 6.91
C ALA A 183 10.51 -0.18 7.19
N LEU A 184 9.27 -0.33 6.72
CA LEU A 184 8.55 -1.60 6.77
C LEU A 184 9.13 -2.62 5.78
N TYR A 185 9.50 -2.21 4.56
CA TYR A 185 9.97 -3.13 3.51
C TYR A 185 11.45 -3.53 3.65
N PHE A 186 12.32 -2.63 4.10
CA PHE A 186 13.77 -2.82 4.10
C PHE A 186 14.35 -2.93 5.51
N GLN A 187 14.12 -4.07 6.16
CA GLN A 187 14.64 -4.36 7.50
C GLN A 187 16.18 -4.34 7.58
N SER A 188 16.88 -4.68 6.50
CA SER A 188 18.36 -4.66 6.42
C SER A 188 18.98 -3.27 6.58
N ARG A 189 18.19 -2.19 6.57
CA ARG A 189 18.64 -0.81 6.80
C ARG A 189 18.19 -0.24 8.16
N GLY A 190 17.91 -1.10 9.14
CA GLY A 190 17.42 -0.71 10.47
C GLY A 190 15.90 -0.49 10.52
N GLY A 191 15.16 -1.18 9.65
CA GLY A 191 13.70 -1.08 9.54
C GLY A 191 12.92 -1.55 10.77
N LEU A 192 11.59 -1.48 10.68
CA LEU A 192 10.66 -1.83 11.76
C LEU A 192 10.49 -3.36 11.90
N LYS A 193 10.19 -3.84 13.11
CA LYS A 193 10.04 -5.28 13.41
C LYS A 193 8.93 -5.94 12.59
N ARG A 194 9.03 -7.26 12.40
CA ARG A 194 8.10 -8.07 11.60
C ARG A 194 6.67 -8.09 12.16
N GLU A 195 6.50 -7.96 13.47
CA GLU A 195 5.20 -7.84 14.17
C GLU A 195 4.41 -6.58 13.74
N VAL A 196 5.12 -5.52 13.34
CA VAL A 196 4.52 -4.28 12.83
C VAL A 196 4.04 -4.43 11.38
N GLN A 197 4.62 -5.36 10.59
CA GLN A 197 4.20 -5.61 9.20
C GLN A 197 2.81 -6.25 9.11
N THR A 198 2.38 -6.99 10.15
CA THR A 198 1.03 -7.57 10.22
C THR A 198 -0.09 -6.53 10.38
N ALA A 199 0.24 -5.28 10.74
CA ALA A 199 -0.72 -4.18 10.85
C ALA A 199 -1.17 -3.58 9.49
N LEU A 200 -0.65 -4.10 8.36
CA LEU A 200 -1.02 -3.62 7.03
C LEU A 200 -2.48 -3.96 6.68
N ARG A 201 -3.20 -2.94 6.22
CA ARG A 201 -4.67 -2.89 6.09
C ARG A 201 -5.32 -3.90 5.14
N THR A 202 -4.56 -4.55 4.27
CA THR A 202 -5.10 -5.44 3.25
C THR A 202 -4.17 -6.63 2.97
N GLY A 203 -4.63 -7.84 3.29
CA GLY A 203 -4.01 -9.10 2.85
C GLY A 203 -4.37 -9.50 1.41
N ARG A 204 -4.81 -8.56 0.56
CA ARG A 204 -5.29 -8.85 -0.80
C ARG A 204 -4.12 -9.04 -1.77
N THR A 205 -3.95 -10.23 -2.31
CA THR A 205 -2.97 -10.55 -3.35
C THR A 205 -3.49 -10.33 -4.79
N ARG A 206 -4.80 -10.16 -5.00
CA ARG A 206 -5.41 -9.87 -6.31
C ARG A 206 -6.67 -9.02 -6.20
N ARG A 207 -6.91 -8.20 -7.22
CA ARG A 207 -8.18 -7.47 -7.44
C ARG A 207 -9.26 -8.48 -7.84
N LYS A 208 -10.40 -8.48 -7.14
CA LYS A 208 -11.57 -9.28 -7.54
C LYS A 208 -12.37 -8.52 -8.61
N PRO A 209 -12.83 -9.17 -9.69
CA PRO A 209 -13.79 -8.57 -10.61
C PRO A 209 -15.11 -8.27 -9.90
N GLN A 210 -15.74 -7.18 -10.28
CA GLN A 210 -17.03 -6.72 -9.79
C GLN A 210 -18.14 -7.64 -10.34
N ARG A 211 -19.04 -8.13 -9.47
CA ARG A 211 -20.25 -8.84 -9.92
C ARG A 211 -21.24 -7.82 -10.50
N ARG A 212 -21.94 -8.21 -11.57
CA ARG A 212 -23.06 -7.47 -12.15
C ARG A 212 -24.28 -7.59 -11.20
N PRO A 213 -25.02 -6.51 -10.93
CA PRO A 213 -26.23 -6.59 -10.12
C PRO A 213 -27.40 -6.98 -11.03
N ASP A 214 -28.06 -8.10 -10.74
CA ASP A 214 -29.40 -8.36 -11.24
C ASP A 214 -30.25 -9.00 -10.14
N GLN A 215 -31.44 -8.42 -9.97
CA GLN A 215 -32.65 -8.88 -9.28
C GLN A 215 -32.69 -8.87 -7.74
N ARG A 216 -33.37 -7.85 -7.18
CA ARG A 216 -34.14 -7.97 -5.94
C ARG A 216 -35.53 -7.34 -6.12
N GLN A 217 -36.57 -8.06 -5.69
CA GLN A 217 -37.94 -7.58 -5.61
C GLN A 217 -38.16 -6.72 -4.36
N THR A 218 -39.16 -5.84 -4.40
CA THR A 218 -39.61 -4.96 -3.31
C THR A 218 -40.16 -5.77 -2.13
N ARG A 219 -39.72 -5.47 -0.90
CA ARG A 219 -39.93 -6.34 0.29
C ARG A 219 -40.77 -5.73 1.43
N PHE A 220 -41.18 -4.47 1.34
CA PHE A 220 -41.88 -3.80 2.46
C PHE A 220 -43.38 -3.69 2.22
N VAL A 221 -44.15 -3.84 3.30
CA VAL A 221 -45.62 -3.62 3.36
C VAL A 221 -45.95 -2.19 3.79
N ASP A 222 -45.02 -1.52 4.47
CA ASP A 222 -45.16 -0.17 4.99
C ASP A 222 -44.57 0.88 4.05
N ASP A 223 -45.27 2.02 3.89
CA ASP A 223 -44.77 3.18 3.14
C ASP A 223 -43.41 3.67 3.68
N MET A 224 -42.48 3.93 2.75
CA MET A 224 -41.10 4.35 3.02
C MET A 224 -40.92 5.85 2.73
N ILE A 225 -40.25 6.56 3.62
CA ILE A 225 -39.79 7.93 3.37
C ILE A 225 -38.43 7.84 2.66
N MET A 226 -38.37 8.33 1.42
CA MET A 226 -37.16 8.23 0.61
C MET A 226 -36.14 9.29 1.02
N ILE A 227 -34.86 9.03 0.75
CA ILE A 227 -33.76 9.96 1.09
C ILE A 227 -33.92 11.35 0.47
N SER A 228 -34.65 11.46 -0.65
CA SER A 228 -35.00 12.73 -1.30
C SER A 228 -35.91 13.63 -0.46
N GLU A 229 -36.63 13.07 0.52
CA GLU A 229 -37.56 13.81 1.40
C GLU A 229 -36.88 14.31 2.69
N ARG A 230 -35.56 14.15 2.78
CA ARG A 230 -34.76 14.60 3.91
C ARG A 230 -34.65 16.14 3.93
N PRO A 231 -34.67 16.77 5.12
CA PRO A 231 -34.38 18.21 5.23
C PRO A 231 -32.95 18.51 4.75
N ALA A 232 -32.77 19.64 4.06
CA ALA A 232 -31.49 20.04 3.46
C ALA A 232 -30.32 20.11 4.47
N GLU A 233 -30.63 20.43 5.74
CA GLU A 233 -29.69 20.45 6.87
C GLU A 233 -28.96 19.12 7.06
N ALA A 234 -29.65 18.01 6.78
CA ALA A 234 -29.09 16.68 6.92
C ALA A 234 -28.20 16.31 5.72
N ASP A 235 -28.31 16.98 4.57
CA ASP A 235 -27.51 16.72 3.36
C ASP A 235 -26.12 17.36 3.39
N ASP A 236 -26.01 18.56 3.97
CA ASP A 236 -24.74 19.31 4.03
C ASP A 236 -23.72 18.70 5.01
N ARG A 237 -24.12 17.67 5.78
CA ARG A 237 -23.28 17.01 6.80
C ARG A 237 -22.71 17.98 7.85
N ALA A 238 -23.26 19.19 7.92
CA ALA A 238 -22.85 20.26 8.81
C ALA A 238 -23.52 20.11 10.20
N VAL A 239 -24.73 19.54 10.22
CA VAL A 239 -25.48 19.28 11.45
C VAL A 239 -25.16 17.87 11.97
N PRO A 240 -24.71 17.71 13.22
CA PRO A 240 -24.49 16.40 13.81
C PRO A 240 -25.81 15.69 14.13
N GLY A 241 -25.74 14.37 14.28
CA GLY A 241 -26.89 13.55 14.69
C GLY A 241 -27.66 12.92 13.53
N HIS A 242 -27.14 13.05 12.30
CA HIS A 242 -27.61 12.28 11.16
C HIS A 242 -26.71 11.08 10.95
N TRP A 243 -27.28 9.88 10.98
CA TRP A 243 -26.56 8.61 10.95
C TRP A 243 -26.81 7.88 9.63
N GLU A 244 -25.77 7.22 9.12
CA GLU A 244 -25.86 6.20 8.07
C GLU A 244 -25.74 4.83 8.73
N GLY A 245 -26.67 3.93 8.43
CA GLY A 245 -26.72 2.58 8.96
C GLY A 245 -26.50 1.50 7.90
N ASP A 246 -25.91 0.38 8.29
CA ASP A 246 -25.68 -0.81 7.45
C ASP A 246 -25.45 -2.06 8.32
N LEU A 247 -25.52 -3.25 7.71
CA LEU A 247 -25.12 -4.51 8.34
C LEU A 247 -23.81 -5.04 7.75
N ILE A 248 -22.87 -5.42 8.61
CA ILE A 248 -21.76 -6.27 8.21
C ILE A 248 -22.12 -7.74 8.46
N MET A 249 -22.19 -8.52 7.38
CA MET A 249 -22.48 -9.96 7.47
C MET A 249 -21.23 -10.80 7.76
N GLY A 250 -21.42 -11.83 8.58
CA GLY A 250 -20.47 -12.87 8.92
C GLY A 250 -20.52 -14.08 7.98
N ALA A 251 -19.96 -15.21 8.43
CA ALA A 251 -19.92 -16.46 7.69
C ALA A 251 -21.33 -16.93 7.31
N GLY A 252 -21.54 -17.29 6.03
CA GLY A 252 -22.80 -17.83 5.55
C GLY A 252 -24.03 -16.92 5.74
N ASN A 253 -23.85 -15.63 6.03
CA ASN A 253 -24.90 -14.71 6.49
C ASN A 253 -25.60 -15.16 7.78
N GLN A 254 -24.94 -15.96 8.63
CA GLN A 254 -25.54 -16.49 9.86
C GLN A 254 -25.44 -15.53 11.06
N SER A 255 -24.43 -14.66 11.06
CA SER A 255 -24.23 -13.63 12.07
C SER A 255 -24.04 -12.26 11.41
N ALA A 256 -24.36 -11.20 12.14
CA ALA A 256 -24.24 -9.83 11.67
C ALA A 256 -23.85 -8.89 12.81
N ILE A 257 -23.28 -7.75 12.46
CA ILE A 257 -23.11 -6.61 13.35
C ILE A 257 -23.72 -5.41 12.65
N GLY A 258 -24.55 -4.63 13.36
CA GLY A 258 -25.04 -3.36 12.84
C GLY A 258 -23.97 -2.29 12.94
N THR A 259 -23.92 -1.41 11.96
CA THR A 259 -22.96 -0.32 11.88
C THR A 259 -23.69 0.98 11.74
N LEU A 260 -23.36 1.96 12.58
CA LEU A 260 -23.93 3.30 12.58
C LEU A 260 -22.78 4.30 12.45
N VAL A 261 -22.83 5.16 11.45
CA VAL A 261 -21.79 6.17 11.21
C VAL A 261 -22.42 7.55 11.14
N GLU A 262 -21.99 8.44 12.02
CA GLU A 262 -22.45 9.82 12.07
C GLU A 262 -21.90 10.62 10.88
N ARG A 263 -22.74 11.39 10.21
CA ARG A 263 -22.42 11.99 8.90
C ARG A 263 -21.52 13.23 8.98
N ALA A 264 -21.44 13.94 10.10
CA ALA A 264 -20.53 15.08 10.24
C ALA A 264 -19.12 14.63 10.64
N THR A 265 -19.03 13.88 11.73
CA THR A 265 -17.82 13.48 12.47
C THR A 265 -17.27 12.13 12.04
N ARG A 266 -18.03 11.31 11.31
CA ARG A 266 -17.70 9.89 11.01
C ARG A 266 -17.60 9.02 12.26
N TYR A 267 -18.15 9.46 13.40
CA TYR A 267 -18.16 8.66 14.61
C TYR A 267 -18.94 7.38 14.36
N THR A 268 -18.32 6.25 14.69
CA THR A 268 -18.85 4.93 14.40
C THR A 268 -19.31 4.25 15.68
N MET A 269 -20.53 3.72 15.69
CA MET A 269 -21.05 2.84 16.72
C MET A 269 -21.35 1.47 16.12
N LEU A 270 -21.11 0.42 16.88
CA LEU A 270 -21.38 -0.96 16.49
C LEU A 270 -22.53 -1.51 17.32
N VAL A 271 -23.50 -2.12 16.64
CA VAL A 271 -24.70 -2.68 17.24
C VAL A 271 -24.52 -4.19 17.36
N HIS A 272 -24.50 -4.68 18.59
CA HIS A 272 -24.39 -6.10 18.88
C HIS A 272 -25.71 -6.83 18.57
N LEU A 273 -25.66 -7.85 17.71
CA LEU A 273 -26.83 -8.60 17.23
C LEU A 273 -26.66 -10.11 17.46
N PRO A 274 -26.75 -10.58 18.73
CA PRO A 274 -26.41 -11.96 19.08
C PRO A 274 -27.44 -12.99 18.58
N GLY A 275 -28.70 -12.57 18.40
CA GLY A 275 -29.79 -13.45 17.98
C GLY A 275 -29.95 -13.60 16.46
N GLY A 276 -29.13 -12.91 15.67
CA GLY A 276 -29.31 -12.79 14.22
C GLY A 276 -29.70 -11.37 13.78
N HIS A 277 -30.19 -11.25 12.55
CA HIS A 277 -30.39 -9.96 11.86
C HIS A 277 -31.80 -9.80 11.28
N ASP A 278 -32.77 -10.47 11.91
CA ASP A 278 -34.19 -10.29 11.62
C ASP A 278 -34.64 -8.88 12.03
N ALA A 279 -35.71 -8.39 11.41
CA ALA A 279 -36.11 -6.99 11.55
C ALA A 279 -36.43 -6.56 12.99
N GLU A 280 -36.90 -7.49 13.83
CA GLU A 280 -37.19 -7.22 15.25
C GLU A 280 -35.90 -7.11 16.07
N LEU A 281 -34.94 -8.00 15.84
CA LEU A 281 -33.64 -7.98 16.52
C LEU A 281 -32.82 -6.74 16.12
N VAL A 282 -32.83 -6.38 14.83
CA VAL A 282 -32.16 -5.17 14.34
C VAL A 282 -32.81 -3.92 14.91
N ARG A 283 -34.15 -3.84 14.93
CA ARG A 283 -34.88 -2.75 15.60
C ARG A 283 -34.45 -2.64 17.07
N ASP A 284 -34.48 -3.72 17.83
CA ASP A 284 -34.21 -3.68 19.28
C ASP A 284 -32.76 -3.28 19.57
N GLY A 285 -31.81 -3.81 18.80
CA GLY A 285 -30.40 -3.40 18.91
C GLY A 285 -30.19 -1.93 18.54
N LEU A 286 -30.84 -1.44 17.49
CA LEU A 286 -30.79 -0.04 17.09
C LEU A 286 -31.40 0.88 18.14
N ILE A 287 -32.57 0.54 18.70
CA ILE A 287 -33.20 1.30 19.79
C ILE A 287 -32.22 1.39 20.95
N ALA A 288 -31.77 0.23 21.47
CA ALA A 288 -30.87 0.17 22.62
C ALA A 288 -29.64 1.05 22.43
N THR A 289 -29.02 1.00 21.25
CA THR A 289 -27.84 1.79 20.91
C THR A 289 -28.17 3.29 20.83
N MET A 290 -29.20 3.66 20.07
CA MET A 290 -29.55 5.06 19.84
C MET A 290 -30.04 5.77 21.11
N THR A 291 -30.74 5.09 22.03
CA THR A 291 -31.13 5.69 23.31
C THR A 291 -29.97 6.05 24.23
N THR A 292 -28.75 5.52 23.99
CA THR A 292 -27.57 5.95 24.74
C THR A 292 -27.08 7.36 24.33
N LEU A 293 -27.52 7.84 23.17
CA LEU A 293 -27.08 9.13 22.64
C LEU A 293 -27.88 10.29 23.26
N PRO A 294 -27.21 11.43 23.52
CA PRO A 294 -27.88 12.70 23.78
C PRO A 294 -28.92 13.03 22.71
N GLU A 295 -30.01 13.70 23.11
CA GLU A 295 -31.14 14.02 22.22
C GLU A 295 -30.74 14.77 20.96
N HIS A 296 -29.82 15.73 21.06
CA HIS A 296 -29.33 16.50 19.90
C HIS A 296 -28.49 15.68 18.91
N LEU A 297 -28.08 14.45 19.25
CA LEU A 297 -27.44 13.51 18.32
C LEU A 297 -28.43 12.48 17.74
N ARG A 298 -29.71 12.56 18.09
CA ARG A 298 -30.78 11.66 17.60
C ARG A 298 -31.59 12.28 16.48
N GLY A 299 -30.92 12.85 15.47
CA GLY A 299 -31.57 13.56 14.36
C GLY A 299 -32.28 12.64 13.36
N SER A 300 -31.53 11.84 12.60
CA SER A 300 -32.13 10.91 11.63
C SER A 300 -31.27 9.69 11.36
N LEU A 301 -31.88 8.59 10.90
CA LEU A 301 -31.20 7.39 10.43
C LEU A 301 -31.41 7.17 8.94
N THR A 302 -30.35 6.88 8.21
CA THR A 302 -30.38 6.50 6.79
C THR A 302 -30.08 5.01 6.66
N TRP A 303 -30.90 4.25 5.93
CA TRP A 303 -30.62 2.84 5.66
C TRP A 303 -30.88 2.49 4.19
N ASP A 304 -30.44 1.32 3.75
CA ASP A 304 -30.92 0.76 2.49
C ASP A 304 -32.27 0.03 2.65
N GLN A 305 -32.83 -0.41 1.52
CA GLN A 305 -34.11 -1.11 1.45
C GLN A 305 -34.00 -2.60 1.85
N GLY A 306 -33.12 -2.91 2.81
CA GLY A 306 -32.94 -4.24 3.36
C GLY A 306 -34.11 -4.67 4.24
N SER A 307 -34.50 -5.95 4.15
CA SER A 307 -35.63 -6.51 4.91
C SER A 307 -35.48 -6.40 6.43
N GLU A 308 -34.25 -6.26 6.92
CA GLU A 308 -33.93 -5.96 8.32
C GLU A 308 -34.55 -4.64 8.83
N MET A 309 -34.89 -3.70 7.95
CA MET A 309 -35.53 -2.44 8.33
C MET A 309 -37.07 -2.48 8.21
N ALA A 310 -37.67 -3.68 8.13
CA ALA A 310 -39.12 -3.81 8.00
C ALA A 310 -39.91 -3.24 9.20
N ARG A 311 -39.27 -3.07 10.36
CA ARG A 311 -39.86 -2.48 11.57
C ARG A 311 -39.46 -1.02 11.82
N HIS A 312 -39.01 -0.29 10.79
CA HIS A 312 -38.52 1.11 10.94
C HIS A 312 -39.54 2.08 11.54
N LYS A 313 -40.85 1.91 11.30
CA LYS A 313 -41.90 2.74 11.93
C LYS A 313 -41.92 2.57 13.44
N GLN A 314 -41.77 1.33 13.94
CA GLN A 314 -41.70 1.06 15.38
C GLN A 314 -40.41 1.61 15.98
N PHE A 315 -39.29 1.53 15.26
CA PHE A 315 -38.05 2.20 15.65
C PHE A 315 -38.25 3.73 15.78
N THR A 316 -38.89 4.36 14.79
CA THR A 316 -39.17 5.80 14.78
C THR A 316 -40.04 6.17 15.97
N MET A 317 -41.13 5.44 16.22
CA MET A 317 -42.03 5.67 17.36
C MET A 317 -41.35 5.51 18.73
N ALA A 318 -40.34 4.65 18.84
CA ALA A 318 -39.66 4.39 20.11
C ALA A 318 -38.53 5.39 20.40
N THR A 319 -37.98 6.04 19.37
CA THR A 319 -36.76 6.86 19.49
C THR A 319 -36.94 8.32 19.07
N ASP A 320 -38.06 8.63 18.43
CA ASP A 320 -38.34 9.88 17.72
C ASP A 320 -37.35 10.20 16.57
N ILE A 321 -36.58 9.19 16.13
CA ILE A 321 -35.61 9.33 15.04
C ILE A 321 -36.27 8.99 13.71
N ALA A 322 -36.33 9.95 12.80
CA ALA A 322 -36.83 9.74 11.44
C ALA A 322 -35.91 8.78 10.66
N VAL A 323 -36.50 7.77 10.00
CA VAL A 323 -35.78 6.82 9.15
C VAL A 323 -36.02 7.16 7.68
N TYR A 324 -34.93 7.27 6.92
CA TYR A 324 -34.94 7.53 5.48
C TYR A 324 -34.28 6.38 4.72
N PHE A 325 -34.88 6.01 3.59
CA PHE A 325 -34.40 4.91 2.75
C PHE A 325 -33.70 5.42 1.49
N CYS A 326 -32.56 4.81 1.18
CA CYS A 326 -31.84 5.07 -0.07
C CYS A 326 -32.62 4.54 -1.28
N ASP A 327 -32.35 5.13 -2.44
CA ASP A 327 -32.91 4.67 -3.69
C ASP A 327 -32.34 3.29 -4.07
N PRO A 328 -33.14 2.42 -4.69
CA PRO A 328 -32.62 1.17 -5.26
C PRO A 328 -31.51 1.48 -6.27
N HIS A 329 -30.43 0.71 -6.22
CA HIS A 329 -29.27 0.85 -7.12
C HIS A 329 -28.43 2.12 -6.91
N SER A 330 -28.59 2.82 -5.78
CA SER A 330 -27.84 4.05 -5.45
C SER A 330 -26.87 3.90 -4.27
N PRO A 331 -25.88 2.98 -4.30
CA PRO A 331 -24.98 2.74 -3.17
C PRO A 331 -24.13 3.97 -2.78
N TRP A 332 -23.91 4.91 -3.70
CA TRP A 332 -23.17 6.15 -3.43
C TRP A 332 -23.85 7.06 -2.39
N GLN A 333 -25.17 6.90 -2.17
CA GLN A 333 -25.90 7.63 -1.14
C GLN A 333 -25.45 7.27 0.29
N ARG A 334 -24.72 6.15 0.47
CA ARG A 334 -24.13 5.69 1.74
C ARG A 334 -22.61 5.53 1.69
N GLY A 335 -21.92 6.42 0.97
CA GLY A 335 -20.47 6.32 0.79
C GLY A 335 -19.65 6.30 2.09
N SER A 336 -20.18 6.82 3.21
CA SER A 336 -19.49 6.80 4.51
C SER A 336 -19.47 5.39 5.11
N ASN A 337 -20.60 4.67 5.03
CA ASN A 337 -20.70 3.31 5.55
C ASN A 337 -19.85 2.33 4.75
N GLU A 338 -19.80 2.44 3.42
CA GLU A 338 -18.95 1.54 2.63
C GLU A 338 -17.47 1.65 3.02
N ASN A 339 -16.97 2.87 3.20
CA ASN A 339 -15.60 3.10 3.65
C ASN A 339 -15.36 2.55 5.06
N THR A 340 -16.28 2.83 5.98
CA THR A 340 -16.19 2.41 7.39
C THR A 340 -16.25 0.90 7.52
N ASN A 341 -17.19 0.26 6.81
CA ASN A 341 -17.29 -1.20 6.72
C ASN A 341 -16.00 -1.81 6.16
N GLY A 342 -15.37 -1.15 5.18
CA GLY A 342 -14.05 -1.53 4.68
C GLY A 342 -12.96 -1.56 5.76
N LEU A 343 -12.98 -0.60 6.69
CA LEU A 343 -12.04 -0.54 7.81
C LEU A 343 -12.35 -1.55 8.91
N LEU A 344 -13.64 -1.73 9.22
CA LEU A 344 -14.11 -2.73 10.18
C LEU A 344 -13.71 -4.15 9.77
N ARG A 345 -13.51 -4.44 8.47
CA ARG A 345 -13.00 -5.74 8.02
C ARG A 345 -11.55 -6.05 8.44
N GLN A 346 -10.81 -5.10 9.02
CA GLN A 346 -9.54 -5.39 9.70
C GLN A 346 -9.74 -6.11 11.03
N TYR A 347 -10.91 -5.91 11.65
CA TYR A 347 -11.32 -6.49 12.94
C TYR A 347 -12.23 -7.69 12.76
N PHE A 348 -13.12 -7.60 11.77
CA PHE A 348 -14.15 -8.57 11.47
C PHE A 348 -13.97 -9.10 10.04
N PRO A 349 -12.95 -9.94 9.78
CA PRO A 349 -12.66 -10.42 8.43
C PRO A 349 -13.87 -11.05 7.75
N LYS A 350 -13.93 -10.97 6.41
CA LYS A 350 -15.06 -11.56 5.69
C LYS A 350 -15.06 -13.08 5.85
N GLY A 351 -16.24 -13.64 6.12
CA GLY A 351 -16.43 -15.09 6.22
C GLY A 351 -16.04 -15.69 7.57
N THR A 352 -15.75 -14.86 8.59
CA THR A 352 -15.65 -15.30 9.98
C THR A 352 -17.02 -15.25 10.63
N ASP A 353 -17.21 -16.07 11.66
CA ASP A 353 -18.38 -15.93 12.52
C ASP A 353 -18.23 -14.66 13.38
N LEU A 354 -19.24 -13.80 13.35
CA LEU A 354 -19.29 -12.57 14.13
C LEU A 354 -19.96 -12.76 15.49
N SER A 355 -20.66 -13.89 15.72
CA SER A 355 -21.35 -14.16 16.98
C SER A 355 -20.40 -14.32 18.18
N VAL A 356 -19.12 -14.57 17.90
CA VAL A 356 -18.06 -14.70 18.89
C VAL A 356 -17.67 -13.38 19.55
N HIS A 357 -18.07 -12.24 18.97
CA HIS A 357 -17.73 -10.91 19.48
C HIS A 357 -18.86 -10.38 20.35
N GLY A 358 -18.57 -10.17 21.63
CA GLY A 358 -19.52 -9.60 22.58
C GLY A 358 -19.64 -8.08 22.47
N PRO A 359 -20.57 -7.45 23.23
CA PRO A 359 -20.73 -5.99 23.25
C PRO A 359 -19.44 -5.24 23.58
N GLU A 360 -18.65 -5.74 24.54
CA GLU A 360 -17.38 -5.11 24.95
C GLU A 360 -16.33 -5.16 23.85
N ASP A 361 -16.25 -6.26 23.09
CA ASP A 361 -15.35 -6.38 21.95
C ASP A 361 -15.71 -5.35 20.86
N LEU A 362 -17.01 -5.19 20.59
CA LEU A 362 -17.50 -4.24 19.60
C LEU A 362 -17.22 -2.80 20.02
N GLU A 363 -17.45 -2.48 21.29
CA GLU A 363 -17.17 -1.15 21.85
C GLU A 363 -15.67 -0.84 21.77
N HIS A 364 -14.80 -1.78 22.15
CA HIS A 364 -13.35 -1.62 22.04
C HIS A 364 -12.92 -1.36 20.58
N VAL A 365 -13.46 -2.11 19.62
CA VAL A 365 -13.18 -1.90 18.19
C VAL A 365 -13.70 -0.54 17.70
N ALA A 366 -14.87 -0.11 18.16
CA ALA A 366 -15.42 1.20 17.83
C ALA A 366 -14.52 2.32 18.37
N GLN A 367 -14.03 2.21 19.61
CA GLN A 367 -13.09 3.16 20.21
C GLN A 367 -11.78 3.24 19.43
N GLU A 368 -11.16 2.10 19.10
CA GLU A 368 -9.95 2.10 18.27
C GLU A 368 -10.21 2.76 16.90
N LEU A 369 -11.36 2.50 16.27
CA LEU A 369 -11.71 3.06 14.96
C LEU A 369 -12.00 4.57 15.02
N ASN A 370 -12.62 5.03 16.11
CA ASN A 370 -12.94 6.44 16.39
C ASN A 370 -11.73 7.23 16.87
N GLY A 371 -10.67 6.57 17.33
CA GLY A 371 -9.35 7.15 17.58
C GLY A 371 -8.50 7.31 16.31
N ARG A 372 -8.97 6.86 15.14
CA ARG A 372 -8.18 6.97 13.90
C ARG A 372 -8.38 8.30 13.19
N PRO A 373 -7.31 9.06 12.89
CA PRO A 373 -7.42 10.35 12.21
C PRO A 373 -7.96 10.20 10.78
N ARG A 374 -8.84 11.09 10.36
CA ARG A 374 -9.50 11.04 9.04
C ARG A 374 -9.10 12.21 8.17
N LYS A 375 -8.66 11.93 6.94
CA LYS A 375 -8.33 12.96 5.95
C LYS A 375 -9.48 13.95 5.70
N THR A 376 -10.72 13.44 5.67
CA THR A 376 -11.94 14.24 5.50
C THR A 376 -12.21 15.20 6.65
N LEU A 377 -11.63 14.95 7.83
CA LEU A 377 -11.76 15.78 9.03
C LEU A 377 -10.50 16.62 9.28
N GLY A 378 -9.69 16.85 8.24
CA GLY A 378 -8.41 17.53 8.38
C GLY A 378 -7.44 16.79 9.31
N TRP A 379 -7.51 15.46 9.37
CA TRP A 379 -6.71 14.59 10.24
C TRP A 379 -7.04 14.63 11.73
N ASP A 380 -8.18 15.21 12.12
CA ASP A 380 -8.76 14.92 13.44
C ASP A 380 -9.37 13.52 13.47
N THR A 381 -9.50 13.00 14.67
CA THR A 381 -10.19 11.73 14.93
C THR A 381 -11.70 11.97 15.03
N PRO A 382 -12.53 10.98 14.67
CA PRO A 382 -13.98 11.06 14.89
C PRO A 382 -14.35 11.35 16.35
N ALA A 383 -13.62 10.78 17.31
CA ALA A 383 -13.81 11.03 18.73
C ALA A 383 -13.53 12.49 19.11
N GLU A 384 -12.43 13.09 18.63
CA GLU A 384 -12.14 14.52 18.84
C GLU A 384 -13.25 15.40 18.24
N ARG A 385 -13.66 15.12 17.00
CA ARG A 385 -14.69 15.91 16.33
C ARG A 385 -16.04 15.80 17.03
N LEU A 386 -16.43 14.61 17.47
CA LEU A 386 -17.68 14.45 18.23
C LEU A 386 -17.61 15.17 19.58
N ARG A 387 -16.49 15.04 20.31
CA ARG A 387 -16.29 15.76 21.57
C ARG A 387 -16.42 17.27 21.38
N ASP A 388 -15.73 17.83 20.38
CA ASP A 388 -15.74 19.28 20.15
C ASP A 388 -17.16 19.80 19.86
N LEU A 389 -17.99 19.01 19.17
CA LEU A 389 -19.41 19.32 18.94
C LEU A 389 -20.29 19.18 20.20
N LEU A 390 -19.92 18.32 21.15
CA LEU A 390 -20.63 18.18 22.43
C LEU A 390 -20.26 19.27 23.44
N THR A 391 -19.08 19.87 23.29
CA THR A 391 -18.57 20.94 24.18
C THR A 391 -18.87 22.35 23.70
N THR A 392 -19.34 22.50 22.47
CA THR A 392 -19.75 23.77 21.86
C THR A 392 -21.26 23.90 21.98
#